data_AF-A0A251U5R5-F1
#
_entry.id   AF-A0A251U5R5-F1
#
_cell.length_a   1.000
_cell.length_b   1.000
_cell.length_c   1.000
_cell.angle_alpha   90.00
_cell.angle_beta   90.00
_cell.angle_gamma   90.00
#
_symmetry.space_group_name_H-M   'P 1'
#
loop_
_entity.id
_entity.type
_entity.pdbx_description
1 polymer ?
#
loop_
_entity_poly.entity_id
_entity_poly.type
_entity_poly.pdbx_seq_one_letter_code
_entity_poly.pdbx_strand_id
1 'polypeptide(L)'
;MSRKPSTSHFLLLLIIIITVAVSAARTSAQSTSLCPSSSVNPEFCPINCFRPDPVCGADNVTYTCGCDDALCAGVRVVKLGPCDA
;
A
#
# COMPACT_ATOMS: atom_id res chain seq x y z
N MET A 1 -51.13 -6.86 24.26
CA MET A 1 -49.81 -6.79 24.91
C MET A 1 -48.76 -6.45 23.86
N SER A 2 -48.57 -5.16 23.56
CA SER A 2 -47.58 -4.72 22.56
C SER A 2 -46.21 -4.59 23.23
N ARG A 3 -45.29 -5.53 22.96
CA ARG A 3 -43.89 -5.40 23.38
C ARG A 3 -43.24 -4.33 22.49
N LYS A 4 -43.05 -3.13 23.02
CA LYS A 4 -42.33 -2.05 22.35
C LYS A 4 -40.87 -2.51 22.20
N PRO A 5 -40.31 -2.57 20.98
CA PRO A 5 -38.92 -2.99 20.81
C PRO A 5 -38.03 -2.02 21.60
N SER A 6 -37.28 -2.55 22.55
CA SER A 6 -36.44 -1.75 23.45
C SER A 6 -35.43 -0.98 22.61
N THR A 7 -35.35 0.34 22.82
CA THR A 7 -34.39 1.26 22.18
C THR A 7 -32.94 0.77 22.32
N SER A 8 -32.67 -0.04 23.33
CA SER A 8 -31.41 -0.75 23.55
C SER A 8 -31.00 -1.67 22.39
N HIS A 9 -31.95 -2.35 21.72
CA HIS A 9 -31.62 -3.22 20.58
C HIS A 9 -31.27 -2.42 19.33
N PHE A 10 -31.99 -1.32 19.08
CA PHE A 10 -31.68 -0.42 17.97
C PHE A 10 -30.31 0.24 18.14
N LEU A 11 -29.96 0.65 19.37
CA LEU A 11 -28.64 1.19 19.68
C LEU A 11 -27.53 0.17 19.46
N LEU A 12 -27.73 -1.08 19.88
CA LEU A 12 -26.77 -2.17 19.68
C LEU A 12 -26.53 -2.45 18.19
N LEU A 13 -27.60 -2.49 17.39
CA LEU A 13 -27.51 -2.71 15.94
C LEU A 13 -26.76 -1.57 15.24
N LEU A 14 -27.00 -0.32 15.61
CA LEU A 14 -26.28 0.84 15.07
C LEU A 14 -24.77 0.76 15.35
N ILE A 15 -24.39 0.39 16.57
CA ILE A 15 -22.98 0.25 16.94
C ILE A 15 -22.30 -0.84 16.10
N ILE A 16 -22.95 -1.99 15.91
CA ILE A 16 -22.43 -3.09 15.08
C ILE A 16 -22.25 -2.65 13.61
N ILE A 17 -23.21 -1.91 13.05
CA ILE A 17 -23.11 -1.40 11.68
C ILE A 17 -21.93 -0.42 11.54
N ILE A 18 -21.75 0.47 12.51
CA ILE A 18 -20.64 1.44 12.52
C ILE A 18 -19.29 0.72 12.64
N THR A 19 -19.15 -0.26 13.54
CA THR A 19 -17.88 -0.98 13.72
C THR A 19 -17.51 -1.81 12.49
N VAL A 20 -18.49 -2.44 11.84
CA VAL A 20 -18.28 -3.18 10.59
C VAL A 20 -17.89 -2.24 9.44
N ALA A 21 -18.56 -1.09 9.30
CA ALA A 21 -18.26 -0.09 8.27
C ALA A 21 -16.84 0.50 8.43
N VAL A 22 -16.44 0.82 9.66
CA VAL A 22 -15.08 1.33 9.97
C VAL A 22 -14.02 0.26 9.68
N SER A 23 -14.32 -1.01 9.92
CA SER A 23 -13.40 -2.12 9.65
C SER A 23 -13.20 -2.32 8.14
N ALA A 24 -14.28 -2.28 7.36
CA ALA A 24 -14.22 -2.40 5.90
C ALA A 24 -13.40 -1.28 5.24
N ALA A 25 -13.50 -0.05 5.75
CA ALA A 25 -12.72 1.09 5.27
C ALA A 25 -11.21 0.96 5.51
N ARG A 26 -10.78 0.20 6.53
CA ARG A 26 -9.35 0.00 6.84
C ARG A 26 -8.67 -1.02 5.93
N THR A 27 -9.43 -1.80 5.16
CA THR A 27 -8.92 -2.92 4.36
C THR A 27 -8.35 -2.51 2.99
N SER A 28 -8.52 -1.27 2.54
CA SER A 28 -8.03 -0.80 1.24
C SER A 28 -6.59 -0.27 1.24
N ALA A 29 -5.94 -0.17 2.41
CA ALA A 29 -4.51 0.10 2.52
C ALA A 29 -3.70 -1.20 2.58
N GLN A 30 -4.17 -2.25 1.91
CA GLN A 30 -3.45 -3.51 1.78
C GLN A 30 -2.16 -3.22 1.02
N SER A 31 -1.06 -3.27 1.75
CA SER A 31 0.31 -3.04 1.27
C SER A 31 0.70 -4.13 0.28
N THR A 32 0.19 -4.04 -0.95
CA THR A 32 0.74 -4.79 -2.07
C THR A 32 2.08 -4.14 -2.39
N SER A 33 3.17 -4.89 -2.24
CA SER A 33 4.48 -4.42 -2.65
C SER A 33 4.43 -4.15 -4.15
N LEU A 34 4.54 -2.87 -4.54
CA LEU A 34 4.48 -2.44 -5.94
C LEU A 34 5.57 -3.09 -6.80
N CYS A 35 6.67 -3.45 -6.16
CA CYS A 35 7.74 -4.24 -6.72
C CYS A 35 7.73 -5.62 -6.07
N PRO A 36 7.62 -6.73 -6.84
CA PRO A 36 7.95 -8.05 -6.33
C PRO A 36 9.41 -8.05 -5.88
N SER A 37 9.72 -8.77 -4.80
CA SER A 37 11.11 -8.97 -4.39
C SER A 37 11.84 -9.77 -5.49
N SER A 38 12.57 -9.08 -6.35
CA SER A 38 13.53 -9.68 -7.25
C SER A 38 14.70 -10.24 -6.44
N SER A 39 15.31 -11.34 -6.88
CA SER A 39 16.52 -11.92 -6.31
C SER A 39 17.77 -11.08 -6.64
N VAL A 40 17.70 -9.75 -6.50
CA VAL A 40 18.85 -8.87 -6.64
C VAL A 40 19.71 -9.09 -5.39
N ASN A 41 20.96 -9.47 -5.58
CA ASN A 41 21.93 -9.48 -4.50
C ASN A 41 22.27 -8.02 -4.16
N PRO A 42 21.89 -7.48 -2.98
CA PRO A 42 22.18 -6.09 -2.65
C PRO A 42 23.70 -5.79 -2.56
N GLU A 43 24.53 -6.83 -2.40
CA GLU A 43 26.00 -6.70 -2.40
C GLU A 43 26.61 -6.50 -3.81
N PHE A 44 25.86 -6.76 -4.88
CA PHE A 44 26.34 -6.57 -6.25
C PHE A 44 25.20 -6.12 -7.18
N CYS A 45 25.16 -4.81 -7.44
CA CYS A 45 24.12 -4.17 -8.24
C CYS A 45 24.65 -3.50 -9.51
N PRO A 46 24.92 -4.25 -10.59
CA PRO A 46 25.21 -3.65 -11.88
C PRO A 46 23.89 -3.22 -12.57
N ILE A 47 23.14 -2.31 -11.95
CA ILE A 47 21.89 -1.81 -12.53
C ILE A 47 22.23 -0.84 -13.65
N ASN A 48 21.97 -1.25 -14.89
CA ASN A 48 22.06 -0.39 -16.05
C ASN A 48 20.95 -0.80 -17.04
N CYS A 49 19.88 -0.04 -17.06
CA CYS A 49 18.75 -0.27 -17.95
C CYS A 49 18.94 0.49 -19.28
N PHE A 50 18.68 -0.18 -20.40
CA PHE A 50 18.68 0.50 -21.72
C PHE A 50 17.42 1.36 -21.93
N ARG A 51 16.30 0.94 -21.34
CA ARG A 51 15.02 1.65 -21.38
C ARG A 51 14.66 2.10 -19.96
N PRO A 52 14.39 3.40 -19.74
CA PRO A 52 13.87 3.87 -18.46
C PRO A 52 12.54 3.21 -18.12
N ASP A 53 12.38 2.82 -16.87
CA ASP A 53 11.14 2.33 -16.27
C ASP A 53 11.00 2.96 -14.86
N PRO A 54 10.76 4.28 -14.78
CA PRO A 54 10.92 5.01 -13.53
C PRO A 54 9.92 4.58 -12.46
N VAL A 55 10.38 4.56 -11.21
CA VAL A 55 9.55 4.37 -10.00
C VAL A 55 9.90 5.41 -8.95
N CYS A 56 8.95 5.72 -8.06
CA CYS A 56 9.19 6.62 -6.94
C CYS A 56 9.40 5.82 -5.65
N GLY A 57 10.58 6.02 -5.04
CA GLY A 57 10.93 5.43 -3.76
C GLY A 57 10.27 6.14 -2.57
N ALA A 58 10.19 5.46 -1.42
CA ALA A 58 9.70 6.02 -0.17
C ALA A 58 10.57 7.18 0.37
N ASP A 59 11.79 7.32 -0.16
CA ASP A 59 12.74 8.42 0.04
C ASP A 59 12.50 9.62 -0.88
N ASN A 60 11.44 9.59 -1.69
CA ASN A 60 11.10 10.62 -2.67
C ASN A 60 12.15 10.78 -3.79
N VAL A 61 12.94 9.75 -4.05
CA VAL A 61 13.88 9.67 -5.18
C VAL A 61 13.25 8.90 -6.33
N THR A 62 13.45 9.38 -7.56
CA THR A 62 13.06 8.66 -8.77
C THR A 62 14.16 7.69 -9.17
N TYR A 63 13.88 6.40 -9.11
CA TYR A 63 14.76 5.33 -9.56
C TYR A 63 14.45 5.05 -11.03
N THR A 64 15.37 5.41 -11.92
CA THR A 64 15.10 5.47 -13.37
C THR A 64 15.05 4.09 -14.01
N CYS A 65 15.76 3.12 -13.42
CA CYS A 65 15.77 1.74 -13.89
C CYS A 65 14.74 0.84 -13.19
N GLY A 66 13.85 1.43 -12.40
CA GLY A 66 12.68 0.76 -11.87
C GLY A 66 12.91 0.01 -10.56
N CYS A 67 12.18 -1.07 -10.39
CA CYS A 67 12.14 -1.82 -9.13
C CYS A 67 13.51 -2.37 -8.70
N ASP A 68 14.32 -2.88 -9.63
CA ASP A 68 15.63 -3.46 -9.31
C ASP A 68 16.65 -2.39 -8.87
N ASP A 69 16.52 -1.18 -9.42
CA ASP A 69 17.29 0.01 -9.03
C ASP A 69 16.95 0.46 -7.61
N ALA A 70 15.65 0.60 -7.32
CA ALA A 70 15.17 0.94 -5.98
C ALA A 70 15.53 -0.16 -4.95
N LEU A 71 15.36 -1.44 -5.32
CA LEU A 71 15.69 -2.56 -4.45
C LEU A 71 17.18 -2.62 -4.16
N CYS A 72 18.02 -2.35 -5.16
CA CYS A 72 19.46 -2.26 -4.96
C CYS A 72 19.82 -1.19 -3.91
N ALA A 73 19.19 -0.03 -3.98
CA ALA A 73 19.39 1.02 -2.98
C ALA A 73 18.76 0.70 -1.61
N GLY A 74 18.10 -0.45 -1.46
CA GLY A 74 17.39 -0.82 -0.24
C GLY A 74 16.11 0.01 -0.02
N VAL A 75 15.56 0.59 -1.09
CA VAL A 75 14.42 1.51 -1.03
C VAL A 75 13.14 0.85 -1.52
N ARG A 76 12.10 0.97 -0.68
CA ARG A 76 10.75 0.50 -1.02
C ARG A 76 10.09 1.47 -1.99
N VAL A 77 9.52 0.94 -3.07
CA VAL A 77 8.72 1.72 -4.02
C VAL A 77 7.33 2.03 -3.47
N VAL A 78 6.90 3.29 -3.62
CA VAL A 78 5.59 3.81 -3.17
C VAL A 78 4.66 4.20 -4.32
N LYS A 79 5.20 4.35 -5.53
CA LYS A 79 4.43 4.71 -6.73
C LYS A 79 5.17 4.21 -7.98
N LEU A 80 4.41 3.68 -8.95
CA LEU A 80 4.90 3.40 -10.30
C LEU A 80 4.98 4.71 -11.09
N GLY A 81 6.04 4.89 -11.88
CA GLY A 81 6.37 6.18 -12.49
C GLY A 81 7.25 7.06 -11.58
N PRO A 82 7.71 8.22 -12.08
CA PRO A 82 8.57 9.12 -11.32
C PRO A 82 7.87 9.74 -10.11
N CYS A 83 8.67 10.28 -9.19
CA CYS A 83 8.16 11.12 -8.11
C CYS A 83 7.55 12.41 -8.67
N ASP A 84 6.68 13.03 -7.87
CA ASP A 84 6.13 14.34 -8.21
C ASP A 84 7.20 15.43 -8.07
N ALA A 85 7.10 16.47 -8.90
CA ALA A 85 8.04 17.60 -8.96
C ALA A 85 7.74 18.69 -7.92
#